data_AF-A0A929PJW2-F1
#
_entry.id   AF-A0A929PJW2-F1
#
_cell.length_a   1.000
_cell.length_b   1.000
_cell.length_c   1.000
_cell.angle_alpha   90.00
_cell.angle_beta   90.00
_cell.angle_gamma   90.00
#
_symmetry.space_group_name_H-M   'P 1'
#
loop_
_entity.id
_entity.type
_entity.pdbx_description
1 polymer ?
#
loop_
_entity_poly.entity_id
_entity_poly.type
_entity_poly.pdbx_seq_one_letter_code
_entity_poly.pdbx_strand_id
1 'polypeptide(L)'
;MNMKHYLLPILIVIGIATACSHSNKSIEKTDPQIVLKPFSDSLKADTFKLVLNGEKLQEMSMVFSITAHNGQQIYNKIFKATDLINNYKASVDLEKERTQVSFIKDEFKLFFDEENFLEPAVTENESPDQYTPDTLFYNELKKSGLNGFKYRSGKETSVYIAWSEQEKKVKPYYKCCN
;
A
#
# COMPACT_ATOMS: atom_id res chain seq x y z
N MET A 1 33.64 -42.37 -62.13
CA MET A 1 34.75 -41.45 -62.43
C MET A 1 34.76 -40.38 -61.34
N ASN A 2 35.79 -40.42 -60.50
CA ASN A 2 36.01 -39.50 -59.38
C ASN A 2 36.34 -38.10 -59.91
N MET A 3 35.84 -37.06 -59.23
CA MET A 3 36.67 -35.88 -58.97
C MET A 3 36.23 -35.18 -57.70
N LYS A 4 37.10 -35.21 -56.70
CA LYS A 4 37.09 -34.36 -55.49
C LYS A 4 37.82 -33.05 -55.78
N HIS A 5 37.67 -32.11 -54.82
CA HIS A 5 38.52 -30.95 -54.46
C HIS A 5 37.96 -29.59 -54.93
N TYR A 6 37.95 -28.49 -54.17
CA TYR A 6 38.42 -28.10 -52.82
C TYR A 6 37.72 -26.76 -52.43
N LEU A 7 37.51 -26.49 -51.12
CA LEU A 7 37.63 -25.23 -50.33
C LEU A 7 37.17 -23.88 -50.94
N LEU A 8 36.46 -22.95 -50.28
CA LEU A 8 36.68 -22.24 -49.01
C LEU A 8 35.42 -21.32 -48.74
N PRO A 9 35.20 -20.74 -47.55
CA PRO A 9 33.91 -20.22 -47.10
C PRO A 9 33.71 -18.73 -47.39
N ILE A 10 32.46 -18.31 -47.60
CA ILE A 10 32.08 -16.89 -47.52
C ILE A 10 31.23 -16.67 -46.27
N LEU A 11 31.89 -16.01 -45.34
CA LEU A 11 31.37 -15.40 -44.13
C LEU A 11 30.37 -14.30 -44.56
N ILE A 12 29.08 -14.47 -44.28
CA ILE A 12 28.13 -13.34 -44.30
C ILE A 12 27.67 -13.14 -42.86
N VAL A 13 28.39 -12.27 -42.16
CA VAL A 13 27.95 -11.67 -40.90
C VAL A 13 26.84 -10.69 -41.24
N ILE A 14 25.60 -11.12 -41.12
CA ILE A 14 24.45 -10.21 -41.09
C ILE A 14 24.43 -9.63 -39.68
N GLY A 15 24.98 -8.43 -39.54
CA GLY A 15 24.84 -7.62 -38.33
C GLY A 15 23.37 -7.28 -38.14
N ILE A 16 22.71 -8.00 -37.22
CA ILE A 16 21.40 -7.58 -36.71
C ILE A 16 21.68 -6.40 -35.79
N ALA A 17 21.53 -5.19 -36.32
CA ALA A 17 21.39 -4.00 -35.49
C ALA A 17 20.10 -4.13 -34.68
N THR A 18 20.18 -4.72 -33.49
CA THR A 18 19.13 -4.58 -32.49
C THR A 18 19.14 -3.14 -32.01
N ALA A 19 18.40 -2.29 -32.71
CA ALA A 19 18.00 -0.99 -32.17
C ALA A 19 17.18 -1.28 -30.91
N CYS A 20 17.76 -1.01 -29.74
CA CYS A 20 17.00 -0.92 -28.50
C CYS A 20 16.05 0.28 -28.64
N SER A 21 14.84 0.05 -29.14
CA SER A 21 13.73 0.94 -28.84
C SER A 21 13.59 0.93 -27.31
N HIS A 22 13.83 2.06 -26.67
CA HIS A 22 13.50 2.28 -25.27
C HIS A 22 11.98 2.09 -25.15
N SER A 23 11.55 0.86 -24.88
CA SER A 23 10.14 0.60 -24.59
C SER A 23 9.88 1.29 -23.26
N ASN A 24 9.09 2.36 -23.29
CA ASN A 24 8.42 2.84 -22.09
C ASN A 24 7.64 1.65 -21.52
N LYS A 25 8.24 0.95 -20.56
CA LYS A 25 7.68 -0.24 -19.96
C LYS A 25 6.52 0.25 -19.11
N SER A 26 5.29 0.13 -19.62
CA SER A 26 4.10 0.43 -18.85
C SER A 26 4.16 -0.37 -17.55
N ILE A 27 3.85 0.29 -16.44
CA ILE A 27 3.79 -0.38 -15.15
C ILE A 27 2.63 -1.37 -15.23
N GLU A 28 2.96 -2.66 -15.18
CA GLU A 28 1.99 -3.75 -15.24
C GLU A 28 0.86 -3.55 -14.21
N LYS A 29 -0.37 -3.72 -14.66
CA LYS A 29 -1.58 -3.54 -13.83
C LYS A 29 -1.50 -4.49 -12.64
N THR A 30 -1.61 -3.92 -11.44
CA THR A 30 -1.55 -4.69 -10.19
C THR A 30 -2.97 -5.03 -9.74
N ASP A 31 -3.20 -6.28 -9.39
CA ASP A 31 -4.51 -6.70 -8.87
C ASP A 31 -4.82 -6.03 -7.52
N PRO A 32 -6.09 -5.71 -7.25
CA PRO A 32 -6.49 -5.21 -5.95
C PRO A 32 -6.14 -6.20 -4.83
N GLN A 33 -5.65 -5.69 -3.70
CA GLN A 33 -5.59 -6.49 -2.48
C GLN A 33 -6.91 -6.40 -1.74
N ILE A 34 -7.39 -7.54 -1.26
CA ILE A 34 -8.65 -7.65 -0.53
C ILE A 34 -8.41 -8.53 0.69
N VAL A 35 -8.81 -8.03 1.87
CA VAL A 35 -8.77 -8.79 3.13
C VAL A 35 -10.11 -8.63 3.84
N LEU A 36 -10.59 -9.72 4.44
CA LEU A 36 -11.80 -9.75 5.26
C LEU A 36 -11.40 -9.84 6.74
N LYS A 37 -11.76 -8.85 7.55
CA LYS A 37 -11.47 -8.82 8.99
C LYS A 37 -12.64 -8.19 9.76
N PRO A 38 -12.98 -8.67 10.96
CA PRO A 38 -13.85 -7.94 11.88
C PRO A 38 -13.23 -6.57 12.21
N PHE A 39 -14.02 -5.50 12.09
CA PHE A 39 -13.54 -4.13 12.32
C PHE A 39 -14.64 -3.20 12.85
N SER A 40 -15.72 -2.99 12.10
CA SER A 40 -16.88 -2.20 12.57
C SER A 40 -17.88 -3.00 13.43
N ASP A 41 -17.66 -4.31 13.52
CA ASP A 41 -18.42 -5.28 14.30
C ASP A 41 -17.42 -6.35 14.80
N SER A 42 -17.64 -6.90 15.99
CA SER A 42 -16.72 -7.87 16.61
C SER A 42 -16.80 -9.27 15.99
N LEU A 43 -17.88 -9.59 15.28
CA LEU A 43 -18.13 -10.92 14.72
C LEU A 43 -18.21 -10.92 13.20
N LYS A 44 -18.62 -9.81 12.58
CA LYS A 44 -18.83 -9.73 11.14
C LYS A 44 -17.63 -9.09 10.46
N ALA A 45 -17.19 -9.73 9.38
CA ALA A 45 -16.06 -9.25 8.60
C ALA A 45 -16.46 -8.07 7.70
N ASP A 46 -15.64 -7.02 7.74
CA ASP A 46 -15.65 -5.93 6.78
C ASP A 46 -14.63 -6.22 5.66
N THR A 47 -14.80 -5.58 4.51
CA THR A 47 -13.90 -5.69 3.37
C THR A 47 -12.91 -4.54 3.37
N PHE A 48 -11.63 -4.86 3.57
CA PHE A 48 -10.51 -3.97 3.35
C PHE A 48 -10.05 -4.15 1.91
N LYS A 49 -9.95 -3.05 1.16
CA LYS A 49 -9.55 -3.08 -0.25
C LYS A 49 -8.48 -2.02 -0.53
N LEU A 50 -7.42 -2.42 -1.22
CA LEU A 50 -6.38 -1.53 -1.70
C LEU A 50 -6.21 -1.69 -3.21
N VAL A 51 -6.22 -0.58 -3.94
CA VAL A 51 -6.02 -0.56 -5.39
C VAL A 51 -4.85 0.35 -5.72
N LEU A 52 -3.90 -0.13 -6.54
CA LEU A 52 -2.85 0.69 -7.12
C LEU A 52 -3.30 1.17 -8.50
N ASN A 53 -3.49 2.48 -8.66
CA ASN A 53 -3.86 3.12 -9.90
C ASN A 53 -2.67 3.88 -10.50
N GLY A 54 -2.69 4.09 -11.82
CA GLY A 54 -1.73 4.93 -12.55
C GLY A 54 -0.51 4.14 -13.05
N GLU A 55 -0.16 4.36 -14.32
CA GLU A 55 0.99 3.69 -14.96
C GLU A 55 2.28 4.52 -14.88
N LYS A 56 2.16 5.81 -14.56
CA LYS A 56 3.28 6.74 -14.38
C LYS A 56 3.33 7.22 -12.95
N LEU A 57 4.53 7.46 -12.45
CA LEU A 57 4.72 7.80 -11.04
C LEU A 57 3.92 9.04 -10.60
N GLN A 58 3.80 10.05 -11.46
CA GLN A 58 3.08 11.30 -11.16
C GLN A 58 1.55 11.11 -11.08
N GLU A 59 1.04 10.06 -11.72
CA GLU A 59 -0.37 9.68 -11.75
C GLU A 59 -0.68 8.55 -10.74
N MET A 60 0.36 7.96 -10.16
CA MET A 60 0.24 6.77 -9.34
C MET A 60 -0.38 7.09 -7.97
N SER A 61 -1.35 6.26 -7.56
CA SER A 61 -1.98 6.37 -6.25
C SER A 61 -2.43 5.03 -5.71
N MET A 62 -2.31 4.86 -4.39
CA MET A 62 -2.97 3.78 -3.66
C MET A 62 -4.29 4.27 -3.11
N VAL A 63 -5.37 3.57 -3.43
CA VAL A 63 -6.73 3.87 -2.94
C VAL A 63 -7.14 2.78 -1.98
N PHE A 64 -7.18 3.13 -0.70
CA PHE A 64 -7.60 2.28 0.39
C PHE A 64 -9.06 2.57 0.75
N SER A 65 -9.89 1.54 0.82
CA SER A 65 -11.26 1.64 1.34
C SER A 65 -11.59 0.51 2.31
N ILE A 66 -12.58 0.80 3.18
CA ILE A 66 -13.21 -0.19 4.04
C ILE A 66 -14.71 -0.16 3.75
N THR A 67 -15.26 -1.33 3.44
CA THR A 67 -16.70 -1.55 3.25
C THR A 67 -17.22 -2.45 4.36
N ALA A 68 -18.19 -1.95 5.12
CA ALA A 68 -18.82 -2.69 6.20
C ALA A 68 -19.52 -3.96 5.68
N HIS A 69 -19.74 -4.94 6.57
CA HIS A 69 -20.45 -6.18 6.25
C HIS A 69 -21.83 -5.99 5.61
N ASN A 70 -22.47 -4.82 5.79
CA ASN A 70 -23.76 -4.48 5.19
C ASN A 70 -23.64 -3.87 3.78
N GLY A 71 -22.42 -3.77 3.22
CA GLY A 71 -22.12 -3.20 1.91
C GLY A 71 -21.87 -1.69 1.89
N GLN A 72 -22.00 -0.99 3.02
CA GLN A 72 -21.73 0.45 3.09
C GLN A 72 -20.23 0.73 3.12
N GLN A 73 -19.74 1.61 2.23
CA GLN A 73 -18.37 2.13 2.36
C GLN A 73 -18.28 3.06 3.57
N ILE A 74 -17.43 2.71 4.54
CA ILE A 74 -17.28 3.43 5.81
C ILE A 74 -15.94 4.17 5.91
N TYR A 75 -15.00 3.90 5.00
CA TYR A 75 -13.72 4.59 4.94
C TYR A 75 -13.18 4.64 3.51
N ASN A 76 -12.48 5.73 3.18
CA ASN A 76 -11.75 5.89 1.93
C ASN A 76 -10.56 6.84 2.12
N LYS A 77 -9.38 6.41 1.68
CA LYS A 77 -8.14 7.19 1.73
C LYS A 77 -7.35 6.99 0.44
N ILE A 78 -6.88 8.11 -0.12
CA ILE A 78 -6.01 8.12 -1.29
C ILE A 78 -4.62 8.53 -0.84
N PHE A 79 -3.61 7.75 -1.22
CA PHE A 79 -2.20 8.05 -1.05
C PHE A 79 -1.59 8.28 -2.43
N LYS A 80 -1.20 9.52 -2.73
CA LYS A 80 -0.46 9.81 -3.96
C LYS A 80 0.96 9.30 -3.81
N ALA A 81 1.49 8.66 -4.84
CA ALA A 81 2.86 8.16 -4.84
C ALA A 81 3.87 9.28 -4.56
N THR A 82 3.66 10.47 -5.14
CA THR A 82 4.51 11.64 -4.91
C THR A 82 4.57 12.08 -3.46
N ASP A 83 3.43 12.03 -2.76
CA ASP A 83 3.33 12.46 -1.36
C ASP A 83 4.03 11.45 -0.46
N LEU A 84 3.79 10.15 -0.70
CA LEU A 84 4.50 9.08 -0.01
C LEU A 84 6.00 9.20 -0.21
N ILE A 85 6.48 9.34 -1.45
CA ILE A 85 7.92 9.48 -1.71
C ILE A 85 8.48 10.68 -0.96
N ASN A 86 7.83 11.85 -1.04
CA ASN A 86 8.29 13.06 -0.36
C ASN A 86 8.40 12.87 1.17
N ASN A 87 7.47 12.12 1.79
CA ASN A 87 7.49 11.83 3.22
C ASN A 87 8.65 10.89 3.63
N TYR A 88 9.29 10.21 2.67
CA TYR A 88 10.39 9.27 2.91
C TYR A 88 11.73 9.71 2.29
N LYS A 89 11.77 10.77 1.47
CA LYS A 89 12.99 11.23 0.77
C LYS A 89 14.18 11.54 1.68
N ALA A 90 13.93 11.98 2.91
CA ALA A 90 14.99 12.29 3.87
C ALA A 90 15.67 11.03 4.45
N SER A 91 15.08 9.85 4.22
CA SER A 91 15.37 8.66 5.01
C SER A 91 15.50 7.37 4.21
N VAL A 92 15.21 7.42 2.91
CA VAL A 92 15.38 6.34 1.92
C VAL A 92 15.95 6.95 0.64
N ASP A 93 16.94 6.28 0.02
CA ASP A 93 17.45 6.69 -1.30
C ASP A 93 16.38 6.43 -2.37
N LEU A 94 15.70 7.50 -2.75
CA LEU A 94 14.65 7.51 -3.76
C LEU A 94 15.04 8.43 -4.93
N GLU A 95 16.33 8.57 -5.25
CA GLU A 95 16.78 9.48 -6.34
C GLU A 95 16.32 9.00 -7.73
N LYS A 96 16.24 7.69 -7.93
CA LYS A 96 15.90 7.08 -9.22
C LYS A 96 14.43 6.70 -9.28
N GLU A 97 13.77 7.02 -10.41
CA GLU A 97 12.36 6.72 -10.64
C GLU A 97 12.05 5.21 -10.50
N ARG A 98 12.93 4.34 -10.97
CA ARG A 98 12.76 2.88 -10.79
C ARG A 98 12.71 2.47 -9.32
N THR A 99 13.53 3.10 -8.48
CA THR A 99 13.53 2.85 -7.02
C THR A 99 12.26 3.39 -6.39
N GLN A 100 11.81 4.57 -6.80
CA GLN A 100 10.52 5.15 -6.37
C GLN A 100 9.33 4.26 -6.71
N VAL A 101 9.26 3.74 -7.93
CA VAL A 101 8.19 2.80 -8.33
C VAL A 101 8.25 1.51 -7.51
N SER A 102 9.45 0.99 -7.26
CA SER A 102 9.61 -0.23 -6.44
C SER A 102 9.16 0.02 -4.99
N PHE A 103 9.53 1.16 -4.41
CA PHE A 103 9.09 1.58 -3.09
C PHE A 103 7.55 1.63 -2.98
N ILE A 104 6.85 2.24 -3.95
CA ILE A 104 5.37 2.28 -3.91
C ILE A 104 4.76 0.87 -4.02
N LYS A 105 5.36 -0.01 -4.81
CA LYS A 105 4.90 -1.41 -4.91
C LYS A 105 5.13 -2.20 -3.63
N ASP A 106 6.24 -1.93 -2.92
CA ASP A 106 6.53 -2.55 -1.64
C ASP A 106 5.56 -2.05 -0.55
N GLU A 107 5.32 -0.73 -0.48
CA GLU A 107 4.31 -0.16 0.42
C GLU A 107 2.91 -0.72 0.11
N PHE A 108 2.56 -0.88 -1.16
CA PHE A 108 1.31 -1.54 -1.56
C PHE A 108 1.27 -2.97 -1.03
N LYS A 109 2.31 -3.78 -1.27
CA LYS A 109 2.38 -5.19 -0.88
C LYS A 109 2.26 -5.40 0.63
N LEU A 110 2.87 -4.52 1.43
CA LEU A 110 2.94 -4.63 2.89
C LEU A 110 1.76 -3.95 3.60
N PHE A 111 0.88 -3.28 2.86
CA PHE A 111 -0.17 -2.43 3.43
C PHE A 111 -1.12 -3.22 4.34
N PHE A 112 -1.49 -4.45 3.97
CA PHE A 112 -2.34 -5.34 4.76
C PHE A 112 -1.54 -6.45 5.46
N ASP A 113 -0.27 -6.19 5.81
CA ASP A 113 0.45 -7.10 6.70
C ASP A 113 -0.34 -7.30 8.00
N GLU A 114 -0.33 -8.53 8.54
CA GLU A 114 -1.10 -8.90 9.74
C GLU A 114 -0.79 -7.99 10.95
N GLU A 115 0.44 -7.48 11.06
CA GLU A 115 0.84 -6.52 12.11
C GLU A 115 0.10 -5.18 12.06
N ASN A 116 -0.55 -4.87 10.93
CA ASN A 116 -1.34 -3.65 10.75
C ASN A 116 -2.77 -3.79 11.26
N PHE A 117 -3.24 -5.00 11.54
CA PHE A 117 -4.53 -5.25 12.17
C PHE A 117 -4.33 -5.40 13.68
N LEU A 118 -5.09 -4.64 14.46
CA LEU A 118 -4.94 -4.52 15.90
C LEU A 118 -6.18 -5.09 16.59
N GLU A 119 -5.99 -6.12 17.39
CA GLU A 119 -7.09 -6.87 18.01
C GLU A 119 -6.85 -6.93 19.53
N PRO A 120 -7.45 -6.01 20.34
CA PRO A 120 -8.31 -4.87 19.97
C PRO A 120 -7.53 -3.61 19.55
N ALA A 121 -8.24 -2.55 19.11
CA ALA A 121 -7.65 -1.24 18.80
C ALA A 121 -6.95 -0.60 20.01
N VAL A 122 -7.56 -0.73 21.19
CA VAL A 122 -7.09 -0.22 22.47
C VAL A 122 -7.31 -1.30 23.52
N THR A 123 -6.25 -1.67 24.23
CA THR A 123 -6.28 -2.67 25.29
C THR A 123 -6.75 -2.07 26.63
N GLU A 124 -7.19 -2.94 27.55
CA GLU A 124 -7.72 -2.54 28.85
C GLU A 124 -6.72 -1.79 29.75
N ASN A 125 -5.42 -1.94 29.51
CA ASN A 125 -4.38 -1.32 30.35
C ASN A 125 -3.76 -0.07 29.71
N GLU A 126 -4.02 0.20 28.43
CA GLU A 126 -3.51 1.39 27.77
C GLU A 126 -4.21 2.66 28.24
N SER A 127 -3.45 3.76 28.26
CA SER A 127 -3.95 5.09 28.61
C SER A 127 -3.63 6.05 27.47
N PRO A 128 -4.53 7.01 27.20
CA PRO A 128 -4.29 8.02 26.17
C PRO A 128 -3.05 8.86 26.51
N ASP A 129 -2.30 9.24 25.50
CA ASP A 129 -1.12 10.10 25.62
C ASP A 129 -1.27 11.36 24.73
N GLN A 130 -0.18 12.11 24.54
CA GLN A 130 -0.16 13.33 23.73
C GLN A 130 -0.50 13.11 22.23
N TYR A 131 -0.45 11.88 21.73
CA TYR A 131 -0.75 11.49 20.35
C TYR A 131 -2.18 10.97 20.17
N THR A 132 -2.98 10.93 21.25
CA THR A 132 -4.41 10.63 21.22
C THR A 132 -5.20 11.92 20.93
N PRO A 133 -5.76 12.12 19.71
CA PRO A 133 -6.45 13.36 19.35
C PRO A 133 -7.84 13.49 19.98
N ASP A 134 -8.45 12.38 20.40
CA ASP A 134 -9.82 12.32 20.91
C ASP A 134 -9.91 11.28 22.03
N THR A 135 -9.79 11.73 23.27
CA THR A 135 -9.83 10.88 24.46
C THR A 135 -11.20 10.22 24.68
N LEU A 136 -12.29 10.83 24.20
CA LEU A 136 -13.62 10.23 24.32
C LEU A 136 -13.72 9.01 23.40
N PHE A 137 -13.31 9.17 22.15
CA PHE A 137 -13.27 8.07 21.20
C PHE A 137 -12.30 6.96 21.63
N TYR A 138 -11.13 7.34 22.16
CA TYR A 138 -10.17 6.36 22.71
C TYR A 138 -10.79 5.50 23.82
N ASN A 139 -11.52 6.12 24.75
CA ASN A 139 -12.21 5.41 25.82
C ASN A 139 -13.43 4.61 25.35
N GLU A 140 -14.07 5.04 24.26
CA GLU A 140 -15.12 4.25 23.58
C GLU A 140 -14.53 2.93 23.07
N LEU A 141 -13.43 2.99 22.32
CA LEU A 141 -12.75 1.81 21.77
C LEU A 141 -12.30 0.83 22.86
N LYS A 142 -11.75 1.38 23.95
CA LYS A 142 -11.34 0.58 25.11
C LYS A 142 -12.50 -0.22 25.72
N LYS A 143 -13.72 0.33 25.70
CA LYS A 143 -14.92 -0.34 26.23
C LYS A 143 -15.53 -1.31 25.24
N SER A 144 -15.54 -0.96 23.95
CA SER A 144 -16.14 -1.82 22.92
C SER A 144 -15.26 -3.01 22.56
N GLY A 145 -13.94 -2.89 22.73
CA GLY A 145 -12.97 -3.92 22.33
C GLY A 145 -12.91 -4.12 20.82
N LEU A 146 -13.42 -3.17 20.03
CA LEU A 146 -13.36 -3.24 18.56
C LEU A 146 -11.93 -3.16 18.06
N ASN A 147 -11.71 -3.78 16.91
CA ASN A 147 -10.40 -3.86 16.27
C ASN A 147 -9.98 -2.53 15.64
N GLY A 148 -8.67 -2.35 15.52
CA GLY A 148 -8.03 -1.20 14.90
C GLY A 148 -7.29 -1.61 13.64
N PHE A 149 -6.95 -0.61 12.83
CA PHE A 149 -6.04 -0.77 11.71
C PHE A 149 -5.04 0.38 11.70
N LYS A 150 -3.76 0.08 11.53
CA LYS A 150 -2.71 1.09 11.38
C LYS A 150 -2.18 1.10 9.95
N TYR A 151 -1.81 2.27 9.48
CA TYR A 151 -1.06 2.41 8.23
C TYR A 151 -0.02 3.52 8.36
N ARG A 152 1.09 3.37 7.63
CA ARG A 152 2.14 4.39 7.58
C ARG A 152 1.69 5.57 6.70
N SER A 153 1.91 6.78 7.18
CA SER A 153 1.77 8.01 6.38
C SER A 153 3.13 8.60 5.99
N GLY A 154 4.20 8.08 6.55
CA GLY A 154 5.59 8.49 6.42
C GLY A 154 6.48 7.51 7.19
N LYS A 155 7.81 7.65 7.12
CA LYS A 155 8.72 6.67 7.73
C LYS A 155 8.46 6.43 9.22
N GLU A 156 8.33 7.52 9.97
CA GLU A 156 8.11 7.47 11.42
C GLU A 156 6.66 7.84 11.79
N THR A 157 5.81 8.22 10.81
CA THR A 157 4.43 8.64 11.07
C THR A 157 3.48 7.50 10.75
N SER A 158 2.67 7.11 11.73
CA SER A 158 1.61 6.10 11.55
C SER A 158 0.28 6.65 12.03
N VAL A 159 -0.77 6.33 11.28
CA VAL A 159 -2.16 6.65 11.63
C VAL A 159 -2.87 5.38 12.00
N TYR A 160 -3.51 5.40 13.17
CA TYR A 160 -4.30 4.32 13.70
C TYR A 160 -5.76 4.71 13.62
N ILE A 161 -6.55 3.90 12.93
CA ILE A 161 -7.97 4.12 12.72
C ILE A 161 -8.79 2.99 13.33
N ALA A 162 -9.99 3.32 13.78
CA ALA A 162 -10.97 2.37 14.28
C ALA A 162 -12.39 2.88 14.00
N TRP A 163 -13.39 2.03 14.21
CA TRP A 163 -14.80 2.38 14.10
C TRP A 163 -15.32 3.01 15.40
N SER A 164 -15.97 4.17 15.30
CA SER A 164 -16.80 4.71 16.40
C SER A 164 -18.23 4.20 16.24
N GLU A 165 -18.70 3.45 17.22
CA GLU A 165 -20.09 3.03 17.32
C GLU A 165 -21.02 4.21 17.61
N GLN A 166 -20.53 5.23 18.34
CA GLN A 166 -21.29 6.43 18.65
C GLN A 166 -21.50 7.30 17.41
N GLU A 167 -20.43 7.56 16.65
CA GLU A 167 -20.49 8.44 15.48
C GLU A 167 -20.78 7.70 14.17
N LYS A 168 -20.82 6.36 14.19
CA LYS A 168 -21.03 5.48 13.03
C LYS A 168 -20.09 5.82 11.87
N LYS A 169 -18.81 6.05 12.17
CA LYS A 169 -17.77 6.32 11.17
C LYS A 169 -16.40 5.87 11.65
N VAL A 170 -15.51 5.63 10.68
CA VAL A 170 -14.10 5.34 10.94
C VAL A 170 -13.34 6.64 11.21
N LYS A 171 -12.59 6.69 12.30
CA LYS A 171 -11.81 7.86 12.73
C LYS A 171 -10.40 7.47 13.16
N PRO A 172 -9.42 8.36 13.03
CA PRO A 172 -8.14 8.21 13.72
C PRO A 172 -8.32 8.28 15.24
N TYR A 173 -7.79 7.31 15.97
CA TYR A 173 -7.74 7.33 17.44
C TYR A 173 -6.32 7.52 18.00
N TYR A 174 -5.30 7.34 17.16
CA TYR A 174 -3.91 7.59 17.51
C TYR A 174 -3.11 8.02 16.28
N LYS A 175 -2.20 8.96 16.45
CA LYS A 175 -1.29 9.42 15.39
C LYS A 175 0.10 9.59 15.98
N CYS A 176 0.95 8.57 15.87
CA CYS A 176 2.29 8.72 16.42
C CYS A 176 3.16 9.58 15.55
N CYS A 177 3.97 10.35 16.27
CA CYS A 177 5.34 10.70 15.91
C CYS A 177 5.43 11.60 14.67
N ASN A 178 5.50 12.91 14.90
CA ASN A 178 5.94 13.91 13.91
C ASN A 178 7.39 14.32 14.21
#